data_AF-A0A7V3CY57-F1
#
_entry.id   AF-A0A7V3CY57-F1
#
_cell.length_a   1.000
_cell.length_b   1.000
_cell.length_c   1.000
_cell.angle_alpha   90.00
_cell.angle_beta   90.00
_cell.angle_gamma   90.00
#
_symmetry.space_group_name_H-M   'P 1'
#
loop_
_entity.id
_entity.type
_entity.pdbx_description
1 polymer ?
#
loop_
_entity_poly.entity_id
_entity_poly.type
_entity_poly.pdbx_seq_one_letter_code
_entity_poly.pdbx_strand_id
1 'polypeptide(L)' 'MLFKNRHITFFLLFISYFSFAQKEDIQFEHLSMKDGLSMNPVMAIEQDKKGFLWFGSQDGLNKYDGY' A
#
# COMPACT_ATOMS: atom_id res chain seq x y z
N MET A 1 38.85 15.85 -21.03
CA MET A 1 38.48 15.17 -19.77
C MET A 1 37.20 14.32 -19.86
N LEU A 2 36.41 14.38 -20.94
CA LEU A 2 35.10 13.70 -21.06
C LEU A 2 35.16 12.18 -21.34
N PHE A 3 36.25 11.65 -21.92
CA PHE A 3 36.32 10.23 -22.31
C PHE A 3 36.72 9.27 -21.17
N LYS A 4 37.29 9.77 -20.06
CA LYS A 4 37.88 8.94 -19.00
C LYS A 4 36.84 8.14 -18.21
N ASN A 5 35.59 8.61 -18.17
CA ASN A 5 34.53 8.03 -17.33
C ASN A 5 33.50 7.21 -18.12
N ARG A 6 33.68 7.06 -19.45
CA ARG A 6 32.72 6.37 -20.33
C ARG A 6 32.49 4.91 -19.92
N HIS A 7 33.54 4.22 -19.46
CA HIS A 7 33.44 2.84 -18.97
C HIS A 7 32.59 2.72 -17.69
N ILE A 8 32.63 3.73 -16.81
CA ILE A 8 31.83 3.77 -15.58
C ILE A 8 30.34 3.88 -15.93
N THR A 9 30.00 4.71 -16.92
CA THR A 9 28.61 4.85 -17.39
C THR A 9 28.09 3.54 -17.97
N PHE A 10 28.87 2.84 -18.81
CA PHE A 10 28.47 1.54 -19.36
C PHE A 10 28.31 0.47 -18.27
N PHE A 11 29.17 0.51 -17.25
CA PHE A 11 29.07 -0.39 -16.10
C PHE A 11 27.80 -0.15 -15.27
N LEU A 12 27.44 1.12 -15.01
CA LEU A 12 26.20 1.47 -14.31
C LEU A 12 24.95 1.02 -15.09
N LEU A 13 24.94 1.22 -16.42
CA LEU A 13 23.85 0.76 -17.28
C LEU A 13 23.71 -0.76 -17.30
N PHE A 14 24.84 -1.47 -17.26
CA PHE A 14 24.86 -2.93 -17.19
C PHE A 14 24.29 -3.44 -15.87
N ILE A 15 24.61 -2.82 -14.73
CA ILE A 15 24.07 -3.19 -13.42
C ILE A 15 22.55 -2.98 -13.36
N SER A 16 22.05 -1.85 -13.86
CA SER A 16 20.61 -1.60 -13.91
C SER A 16 19.85 -2.65 -14.74
N TYR A 17 20.50 -3.24 -15.75
CA TYR A 17 19.92 -4.28 -16.60
C TYR A 17 19.61 -5.59 -15.85
N PHE A 18 20.30 -5.86 -14.73
CA PHE A 18 20.11 -7.06 -13.92
C PHE A 18 19.28 -6.82 -12.65
N SER A 19 18.61 -5.68 -12.54
CA SER A 19 17.74 -5.42 -11.39
C SER A 19 16.48 -6.28 -11.46
N PHE A 20 16.23 -7.09 -10.43
CA PHE A 20 14.99 -7.82 -10.25
C PHE A 20 14.00 -6.96 -9.45
N ALA A 21 12.74 -6.92 -9.86
CA ALA A 21 11.68 -6.31 -9.06
C ALA A 21 11.46 -7.13 -7.77
N GLN A 22 11.11 -6.44 -6.69
CA GLN A 22 10.71 -7.10 -5.44
C GLN A 22 9.42 -7.89 -5.67
N LYS A 23 9.35 -9.11 -5.14
CA LYS A 23 8.11 -9.89 -5.14
C LYS A 23 7.11 -9.19 -4.24
N GLU A 24 5.91 -8.93 -4.75
CA GLU A 24 4.82 -8.37 -3.95
C GLU A 24 4.31 -9.46 -3.00
N ASP A 25 4.55 -9.30 -1.71
CA ASP A 25 3.95 -10.11 -0.66
C ASP A 25 2.80 -9.31 -0.06
N ILE A 26 1.58 -9.63 -0.49
CA ILE A 26 0.38 -8.91 -0.05
C ILE A 26 -0.07 -9.52 1.28
N GLN A 27 0.08 -8.74 2.34
CA GLN A 27 -0.39 -9.06 3.68
C GLN A 27 -1.72 -8.35 3.94
N PHE A 28 -2.69 -9.06 4.52
CA PHE A 28 -3.99 -8.51 4.88
C PHE A 28 -4.15 -8.50 6.40
N GLU A 29 -4.56 -7.35 6.92
CA GLU A 29 -5.06 -7.23 8.28
C GLU A 29 -6.57 -7.55 8.30
N HIS A 30 -7.01 -8.24 9.35
CA HIS A 30 -8.42 -8.60 9.51
C HIS A 30 -9.08 -7.70 10.56
N LEU A 31 -9.98 -6.83 10.09
CA LEU A 31 -10.83 -6.03 10.95
C LEU A 31 -12.20 -6.71 11.11
N SER A 32 -12.63 -6.88 12.36
CA SER A 32 -13.87 -7.56 12.73
C SER A 32 -14.63 -6.79 13.82
N MET A 33 -15.77 -7.32 14.25
CA MET A 33 -16.48 -6.78 15.42
C MET A 33 -15.62 -6.76 16.70
N LYS A 34 -14.64 -7.66 16.83
CA LYS A 34 -13.72 -7.66 17.99
C LYS A 34 -12.81 -6.44 18.02
N ASP A 35 -12.60 -5.83 16.86
CA ASP A 35 -11.72 -4.70 16.63
C ASP A 35 -12.53 -3.38 16.57
N GLY A 36 -13.83 -3.43 16.88
CA GLY A 36 -14.70 -2.26 17.01
C GLY A 36 -15.67 -2.02 15.85
N LEU A 37 -15.71 -2.87 14.83
CA LEU A 37 -16.75 -2.77 13.79
C LEU A 37 -18.13 -3.07 14.38
N SER A 38 -19.15 -2.27 14.01
CA SER A 38 -20.53 -2.52 14.45
C SER A 38 -21.07 -3.87 13.95
N MET A 39 -20.69 -4.27 12.73
CA MET A 39 -21.10 -5.55 12.15
C MET A 39 -20.09 -6.00 11.08
N ASN A 40 -19.82 -7.31 11.00
CA ASN A 40 -18.83 -7.88 10.07
C ASN A 40 -19.17 -7.67 8.58
N PRO A 41 -20.42 -7.89 8.12
CA PRO A 41 -20.80 -7.50 6.76
C PRO A 41 -20.70 -5.99 6.50
N VAL A 42 -19.65 -5.59 5.79
CA VAL A 42 -19.48 -4.22 5.27
C VAL A 42 -20.12 -4.13 3.89
N MET A 43 -20.97 -3.12 3.68
CA MET A 43 -21.69 -2.88 2.42
C MET A 43 -21.11 -1.72 1.62
N ALA A 44 -20.42 -0.77 2.29
CA ALA A 44 -19.83 0.39 1.64
C ALA A 44 -18.51 0.78 2.33
N ILE A 45 -17.54 1.23 1.55
CA ILE A 45 -16.23 1.71 2.01
C ILE A 45 -15.92 3.01 1.29
N GLU A 46 -15.57 4.06 2.03
CA GLU A 46 -15.14 5.35 1.46
C GLU A 46 -14.00 5.96 2.27
N GLN A 47 -13.09 6.69 1.61
CA GLN A 47 -12.06 7.47 2.29
C GLN A 47 -12.41 8.96 2.26
N ASP A 48 -12.37 9.63 3.40
CA ASP A 48 -12.57 11.07 3.45
C ASP A 48 -11.30 11.87 3.11
N LYS A 49 -11.45 13.19 2.95
CA LYS A 49 -10.34 14.10 2.61
C LYS A 49 -9.26 14.22 3.68
N LYS A 50 -9.53 13.76 4.91
CA LYS A 50 -8.57 13.73 6.01
C LYS A 50 -7.84 12.39 6.11
N GLY A 51 -8.23 11.41 5.28
CA GLY A 51 -7.61 10.10 5.20
C GLY A 51 -8.31 9.01 6.01
N PHE A 52 -9.41 9.32 6.72
CA PHE A 52 -10.14 8.30 7.48
C PHE A 52 -10.93 7.38 6.54
N LEU A 53 -10.94 6.09 6.86
CA LEU A 53 -11.81 5.11 6.21
C LEU A 53 -13.15 5.04 6.92
N TRP A 54 -14.21 5.01 6.13
CA TRP A 54 -15.59 4.90 6.58
C TRP A 54 -16.19 3.60 6.08
N PHE A 55 -16.63 2.75 7.01
CA PHE A 55 -17.25 1.46 6.72
C PHE A 55 -18.74 1.50 7.07
N GLY A 56 -19.59 1.42 6.05
CA GLY A 56 -21.04 1.32 6.22
C GLY A 56 -21.49 -0.13 6.29
N SER A 57 -22.18 -0.49 7.36
CA SER A 57 -22.87 -1.78 7.53
C SER A 57 -24.38 -1.56 7.69
N GLN A 58 -25.18 -2.62 7.76
CA GLN A 58 -26.61 -2.49 8.06
C GLN A 58 -26.86 -1.98 9.48
N ASP A 59 -25.90 -2.17 10.38
CA ASP A 59 -26.02 -1.88 11.81
C ASP A 59 -25.27 -0.62 12.24
N GLY A 60 -24.61 0.09 11.31
CA GLY A 60 -23.96 1.35 11.66
C GLY A 60 -22.92 1.84 10.66
N LEU A 61 -22.29 2.95 11.05
CA LEU A 61 -21.21 3.61 10.32
C LEU A 61 -19.97 3.67 11.20
N ASN A 62 -18.89 3.04 10.73
CA ASN A 62 -17.63 2.93 11.47
C ASN A 62 -16.58 3.83 10.83
N LYS A 63 -15.83 4.58 11.65
CA LYS A 63 -14.70 5.40 11.21
C LYS A 63 -13.40 4.75 11.69
N TYR A 64 -12.44 4.60 10.78
CA TYR A 64 -11.15 3.98 11.04
C TYR A 64 -10.02 4.91 10.61
N ASP A 65 -9.01 5.02 11.46
CA ASP A 65 -7.86 5.92 11.30
C ASP A 65 -6.54 5.19 11.06
N GLY A 66 -6.53 3.86 11.11
CA GLY A 66 -5.34 3.03 10.87
C GLY A 66 -4.64 2.53 12.14
N TYR A 67 -5.19 2.75 13.34
CA TYR A 67 -4.58 2.37 14.63
C TYR A 67 -5.53 1.62 15.56
#